data_AF-A0AA88XV65-F1
#
_entry.id   AF-A0AA88XV65-F1
#
_cell.length_a   1.000
_cell.length_b   1.000
_cell.length_c   1.000
_cell.angle_alpha   90.00
_cell.angle_beta   90.00
_cell.angle_gamma   90.00
#
_symmetry.space_group_name_H-M   'P 1'
#
loop_
_entity.id
_entity.type
_entity.pdbx_description
1 polymer ?
#
loop_
_entity_poly.entity_id
_entity_poly.type
_entity_poly.pdbx_seq_one_letter_code
_entity_poly.pdbx_strand_id
1 'polypeptide(L)'
;MAFFGDDDEQNRQTYHQRMESTSNPIEKLRYACLKRGASGIKGLGRIFRIMDKDRSHTLSKDELKNGLQKYGINLDDQTIQELFQKLDNDGSGNINFDEFLDAVRGTLNTRRQQAVEKAFGKMDATGDGVITIEDIRKQYDVSQNPKYQKGEWTADQCFGQFLKIFDSPNDKNGKVTKEEFINYYAGVSESIDSDDYFEEMMIKTWGK
;
A
#
# COMPACT_ATOMS: atom_id res chain seq x y z
N MET A 1 -15.69 8.26 -31.50
CA MET A 1 -16.77 8.47 -30.52
C MET A 1 -16.22 8.03 -29.18
N ALA A 2 -15.93 8.99 -28.29
CA ALA A 2 -15.14 8.77 -27.08
C ALA A 2 -15.99 8.10 -25.98
N PHE A 3 -15.52 6.97 -25.45
CA PHE A 3 -16.08 6.24 -24.31
C PHE A 3 -15.01 6.14 -23.20
N PHE A 4 -14.55 7.29 -22.69
CA PHE A 4 -13.58 7.37 -21.59
C PHE A 4 -14.07 8.29 -20.44
N GLY A 5 -15.37 8.56 -20.37
CA GLY A 5 -15.94 9.58 -19.47
C GLY A 5 -16.64 9.06 -18.19
N ASP A 6 -17.21 7.86 -18.21
CA ASP A 6 -18.25 7.49 -17.22
C ASP A 6 -17.71 6.83 -15.94
N ASP A 7 -16.66 6.00 -16.02
CA ASP A 7 -16.08 5.31 -14.84
C ASP A 7 -15.40 6.28 -13.85
N ASP A 8 -14.89 7.37 -14.38
CA ASP A 8 -14.16 8.39 -13.63
C ASP A 8 -15.07 9.27 -12.77
N GLU A 9 -16.33 9.47 -13.19
CA GLU A 9 -17.32 10.28 -12.49
C GLU A 9 -18.05 9.46 -11.40
N GLN A 10 -18.37 8.20 -11.70
CA GLN A 10 -18.90 7.25 -10.72
C GLN A 10 -17.93 7.00 -9.56
N ASN A 11 -16.62 6.85 -9.86
CA ASN A 11 -15.59 6.74 -8.84
C ASN A 11 -15.48 8.01 -7.98
N ARG A 12 -15.54 9.21 -8.57
CA ARG A 12 -15.50 10.47 -7.84
C ARG A 12 -16.69 10.68 -6.90
N GLN A 13 -17.90 10.31 -7.32
CA GLN A 13 -19.09 10.33 -6.46
C GLN A 13 -18.98 9.31 -5.32
N THR A 14 -18.47 8.12 -5.61
CA THR A 14 -18.24 7.07 -4.61
C THR A 14 -17.23 7.52 -3.55
N TYR A 15 -16.11 8.13 -3.95
CA TYR A 15 -15.12 8.66 -3.00
C TYR A 15 -15.66 9.82 -2.16
N HIS A 16 -16.54 10.64 -2.71
CA HIS A 16 -17.18 11.72 -1.94
C HIS A 16 -18.03 11.18 -0.79
N GLN A 17 -18.86 10.16 -1.05
CA GLN A 17 -19.67 9.49 -0.02
C GLN A 17 -18.81 8.75 1.01
N ARG A 18 -17.72 8.11 0.59
CA ARG A 18 -16.77 7.45 1.50
C ARG A 18 -16.03 8.45 2.40
N MET A 19 -15.71 9.62 1.87
CA MET A 19 -15.05 10.69 2.62
C MET A 19 -15.97 11.32 3.69
N GLU A 20 -17.28 11.41 3.42
CA GLU A 20 -18.28 11.90 4.39
C GLU A 20 -18.63 10.87 5.46
N SER A 21 -18.54 9.58 5.16
CA SER A 21 -18.88 8.49 6.08
C SER A 21 -17.73 8.02 6.98
N THR A 22 -16.47 8.28 6.61
CA THR A 22 -15.32 7.88 7.42
C THR A 22 -15.00 8.90 8.51
N SER A 23 -14.80 8.43 9.74
CA SER A 23 -14.25 9.23 10.84
C SER A 23 -12.71 9.19 10.88
N ASN A 24 -12.07 8.27 10.14
CA ASN A 24 -10.63 8.09 10.15
C ASN A 24 -9.94 9.21 9.33
N PRO A 25 -9.07 10.04 9.94
CA PRO A 25 -8.41 11.15 9.26
C PRO A 25 -7.51 10.73 8.09
N ILE A 26 -6.87 9.56 8.18
CA ILE A 26 -6.02 9.02 7.11
C ILE A 26 -6.88 8.66 5.89
N GLU A 27 -8.00 7.98 6.11
CA GLU A 27 -8.94 7.63 5.04
C GLU A 27 -9.53 8.89 4.39
N LYS A 28 -9.79 9.96 5.15
CA LYS A 28 -10.20 11.26 4.57
C LYS A 28 -9.12 11.82 3.65
N LEU A 29 -7.87 11.90 4.11
CA LEU A 29 -6.73 12.35 3.32
C LEU A 29 -6.59 11.53 2.03
N ARG A 30 -6.70 10.19 2.15
CA ARG A 30 -6.67 9.27 1.02
C ARG A 30 -7.78 9.51 0.01
N TYR A 31 -9.04 9.58 0.43
CA TYR A 31 -10.16 9.81 -0.47
C TYR A 31 -10.06 11.18 -1.17
N ALA A 32 -9.55 12.22 -0.51
CA ALA A 32 -9.32 13.50 -1.17
C ALA A 32 -8.22 13.44 -2.23
N CYS A 33 -7.18 12.63 -2.03
CA CYS A 33 -6.18 12.38 -3.05
C CYS A 33 -6.79 11.65 -4.27
N LEU A 34 -7.52 10.56 -4.01
CA LEU A 34 -8.18 9.75 -5.06
C LEU A 34 -9.24 10.55 -5.83
N LYS A 35 -10.05 11.38 -5.17
CA LYS A 35 -11.08 12.23 -5.80
C LYS A 35 -10.52 13.18 -6.86
N ARG A 36 -9.24 13.58 -6.75
CA ARG A 36 -8.57 14.44 -7.72
C ARG A 36 -7.83 13.68 -8.82
N GLY A 37 -8.03 12.37 -8.93
CA GLY A 37 -7.37 11.53 -9.92
C GLY A 37 -5.88 11.36 -9.63
N ALA A 38 -5.48 11.44 -8.35
CA ALA A 38 -4.16 10.99 -7.95
C ALA A 38 -4.14 9.46 -7.95
N SER A 39 -4.10 8.88 -9.15
CA SER A 39 -3.83 7.46 -9.35
C SER A 39 -2.31 7.23 -9.36
N GLY A 40 -1.89 6.31 -8.50
CA GLY A 40 -0.50 5.89 -8.36
C GLY A 40 0.47 6.98 -7.85
N ILE A 41 1.75 6.58 -7.77
CA ILE A 41 2.82 7.35 -7.13
C ILE A 41 3.04 8.75 -7.73
N LYS A 42 2.81 8.92 -9.04
CA LYS A 42 2.96 10.21 -9.73
C LYS A 42 1.87 11.21 -9.31
N GLY A 43 0.64 10.74 -9.15
CA GLY A 43 -0.48 11.56 -8.70
C GLY A 43 -0.27 12.02 -7.25
N LEU A 44 0.12 11.10 -6.39
CA LEU A 44 0.42 11.38 -4.98
C LEU A 44 1.62 12.32 -4.82
N GLY A 45 2.69 12.09 -5.59
CA GLY A 45 3.85 13.00 -5.64
C GLY A 45 3.51 14.42 -6.10
N ARG A 46 2.53 14.57 -6.99
CA ARG A 46 2.03 15.89 -7.38
C ARG A 46 1.31 16.58 -6.23
N ILE A 47 0.46 15.86 -5.50
CA ILE A 47 -0.27 16.41 -4.34
C ILE A 47 0.71 16.83 -3.25
N PHE A 48 1.65 15.96 -2.88
CA PHE A 48 2.68 16.24 -1.89
C PHE A 48 3.42 17.55 -2.20
N ARG A 49 3.89 17.70 -3.45
CA ARG A 49 4.59 18.91 -3.92
C ARG A 49 3.73 20.17 -3.95
N ILE A 50 2.41 20.04 -4.05
CA ILE A 50 1.50 21.19 -3.98
C ILE A 50 1.31 21.65 -2.53
N MET A 51 1.31 20.70 -1.59
CA MET A 51 1.22 20.95 -0.14
C MET A 51 2.51 21.55 0.41
N ASP A 52 3.67 20.98 0.03
CA ASP A 52 5.02 21.45 0.36
C ASP A 52 5.27 22.84 -0.27
N LYS A 53 5.10 23.90 0.53
CA LYS A 53 5.15 25.29 0.05
C LYS A 53 6.57 25.82 0.04
N ASP A 54 7.32 25.47 1.06
CA ASP A 54 8.70 25.93 1.21
C ASP A 54 9.70 25.09 0.41
N ARG A 55 9.26 23.97 -0.17
CA ARG A 55 10.07 23.01 -0.92
C ARG A 55 11.13 22.35 -0.05
N SER A 56 10.83 22.14 1.22
CA SER A 56 11.66 21.39 2.16
C SER A 56 11.77 19.91 1.79
N HIS A 57 10.93 19.42 0.87
CA HIS A 57 10.75 18.00 0.56
C HIS A 57 10.13 17.20 1.70
N THR A 58 9.59 17.90 2.70
CA THR A 58 8.85 17.36 3.83
C THR A 58 7.58 18.19 4.02
N LEU A 59 6.62 17.70 4.80
CA LEU A 59 5.43 18.47 5.17
C LEU A 59 5.45 18.77 6.65
N SER A 60 5.53 20.06 6.97
CA SER A 60 5.23 20.53 8.33
C SER A 60 3.74 20.38 8.65
N LYS A 61 3.38 20.43 9.94
CA LYS A 61 1.97 20.35 10.37
C LYS A 61 1.11 21.46 9.73
N ASP A 62 1.65 22.66 9.60
CA ASP A 62 0.96 23.79 9.00
C ASP A 62 0.78 23.61 7.48
N GLU A 63 1.76 23.03 6.79
CA GLU A 63 1.63 22.71 5.36
C GLU A 63 0.62 21.60 5.11
N LEU A 64 0.59 20.56 5.96
CA LEU A 64 -0.43 19.53 5.90
C LEU A 64 -1.83 20.14 6.10
N LYS A 65 -2.01 20.98 7.13
CA LYS A 65 -3.27 21.69 7.41
C LYS A 65 -3.73 22.55 6.23
N ASN A 66 -2.86 23.44 5.77
CA ASN A 66 -3.14 24.35 4.68
C ASN A 66 -3.37 23.61 3.36
N GLY A 67 -2.65 22.51 3.16
CA GLY A 67 -2.87 21.53 2.10
C GLY A 67 -4.31 21.03 2.18
N LEU A 68 -4.64 20.24 3.20
CA LEU A 68 -5.97 19.64 3.39
C LEU A 68 -7.13 20.62 3.18
N GLN A 69 -7.04 21.83 3.73
CA GLN A 69 -8.05 22.89 3.54
C GLN A 69 -8.21 23.29 2.07
N LYS A 70 -7.11 23.51 1.33
CA LYS A 70 -7.16 23.78 -0.12
C LYS A 70 -7.75 22.62 -0.91
N TYR A 71 -7.64 21.40 -0.39
CA TYR A 71 -8.22 20.22 -1.00
C TYR A 71 -9.71 20.02 -0.62
N GLY A 72 -10.29 20.90 0.21
CA GLY A 72 -11.69 20.86 0.62
C GLY A 72 -11.94 19.99 1.86
N ILE A 73 -10.88 19.58 2.55
CA ILE A 73 -10.97 18.88 3.83
C ILE A 73 -10.71 19.90 4.95
N ASN A 74 -11.77 20.28 5.63
CA ASN A 74 -11.66 21.07 6.85
C ASN A 74 -11.66 20.12 8.05
N LEU A 75 -10.49 19.91 8.63
CA LEU A 75 -10.32 19.21 9.90
C LEU A 75 -10.04 20.25 10.99
N ASP A 76 -10.44 19.96 12.21
CA ASP A 76 -10.07 20.76 13.37
C ASP A 76 -8.60 20.51 13.76
N ASP A 77 -8.04 21.40 14.59
CA ASP A 77 -6.62 21.35 14.94
C ASP A 77 -6.24 20.09 15.73
N GLN A 78 -7.20 19.52 16.47
CA GLN A 78 -7.02 18.27 17.18
C GLN A 78 -6.91 17.10 16.19
N THR A 79 -7.84 16.97 15.25
CA THR A 79 -7.80 15.91 14.23
C THR A 79 -6.56 16.03 13.34
N ILE A 80 -6.11 17.26 13.04
CA ILE A 80 -4.86 17.48 12.30
C ILE A 80 -3.65 17.05 13.12
N GLN A 81 -3.63 17.32 14.43
CA GLN A 81 -2.56 16.83 15.31
C GLN A 81 -2.52 15.30 15.32
N GLU A 82 -3.68 14.64 15.47
CA GLU A 82 -3.79 13.18 15.46
C GLU A 82 -3.36 12.59 14.11
N LEU A 83 -3.77 13.22 12.99
CA LEU A 83 -3.34 12.82 11.67
C LEU A 83 -1.82 12.95 11.53
N PHE A 84 -1.26 14.10 11.92
CA PHE A 84 0.16 14.37 11.82
C PHE A 84 0.99 13.34 12.62
N GLN A 85 0.58 13.03 13.85
CA GLN A 85 1.24 12.03 14.69
C GLN A 85 1.19 10.61 14.12
N LYS A 86 0.16 10.30 13.31
CA LYS A 86 0.07 9.00 12.63
C LYS A 86 0.87 8.94 11.34
N LEU A 87 1.22 10.09 10.77
CA LEU A 87 2.00 10.20 9.54
C LEU A 87 3.50 10.26 9.85
N ASP A 88 3.88 11.03 10.87
CA ASP A 88 5.26 11.22 11.35
C ASP A 88 5.69 10.00 12.19
N ASN A 89 6.02 8.91 11.51
CA ASN A 89 6.35 7.62 12.12
C ASN A 89 7.72 7.67 12.80
N ASP A 90 8.66 8.44 12.26
CA ASP A 90 9.99 8.59 12.83
C ASP A 90 10.09 9.68 13.91
N GLY A 91 9.03 10.48 14.09
CA GLY A 91 8.96 11.54 15.09
C GLY A 91 9.89 12.72 14.80
N SER A 92 10.27 12.90 13.54
CA SER A 92 11.13 14.00 13.10
C SER A 92 10.45 15.38 13.19
N GLY A 93 9.13 15.40 13.39
CA GLY A 93 8.34 16.62 13.40
C GLY A 93 8.01 17.13 12.00
N ASN A 94 8.31 16.36 10.95
CA ASN A 94 7.93 16.62 9.56
C ASN A 94 7.60 15.31 8.86
N ILE A 95 6.63 15.33 7.95
CA ILE A 95 6.24 14.11 7.21
C ILE A 95 7.03 14.06 5.90
N ASN A 96 7.87 13.04 5.73
CA ASN A 96 8.59 12.83 4.48
C ASN A 96 7.68 12.20 3.40
N PHE A 97 8.18 12.10 2.16
CA PHE A 97 7.37 11.60 1.05
C PHE A 97 7.00 10.12 1.21
N ASP A 98 7.88 9.30 1.78
CA ASP A 98 7.62 7.86 1.97
C ASP A 98 6.55 7.65 3.05
N GLU A 99 6.62 8.39 4.15
CA GLU A 99 5.59 8.41 5.20
C GLU A 99 4.21 8.86 4.67
N PHE A 100 4.20 9.92 3.86
CA PHE A 100 2.98 10.36 3.20
C PHE A 100 2.43 9.30 2.25
N LEU A 101 3.30 8.66 1.45
CA LEU A 101 2.90 7.59 0.56
C LEU A 101 2.33 6.41 1.32
N ASP A 102 2.96 5.97 2.41
CA ASP A 102 2.50 4.80 3.16
C ASP A 102 1.14 5.02 3.81
N ALA A 103 0.84 6.24 4.25
CA ALA A 103 -0.46 6.54 4.83
C ALA A 103 -1.56 6.77 3.78
N VAL A 104 -1.21 7.35 2.62
CA VAL A 104 -2.17 7.61 1.55
C VAL A 104 -2.37 6.38 0.66
N ARG A 105 -1.38 5.46 0.67
CA ARG A 105 -1.46 4.14 0.05
C ARG A 105 -2.67 3.43 0.58
N GLY A 106 -3.41 2.91 -0.37
CA GLY A 106 -4.74 2.45 -0.05
C GLY A 106 -4.81 1.04 0.50
N THR A 107 -5.73 0.80 1.43
CA THR A 107 -6.25 -0.54 1.68
C THR A 107 -6.89 -1.12 0.41
N LEU A 108 -6.65 -2.40 0.19
CA LEU A 108 -7.30 -3.16 -0.88
C LEU A 108 -8.82 -3.04 -0.75
N ASN A 109 -9.52 -2.92 -1.88
CA ASN A 109 -10.98 -3.07 -1.87
C ASN A 109 -11.35 -4.50 -1.42
N THR A 110 -12.60 -4.73 -1.02
CA THR A 110 -13.03 -6.01 -0.45
C THR A 110 -12.71 -7.22 -1.33
N ARG A 111 -12.87 -7.09 -2.65
CA ARG A 111 -12.58 -8.17 -3.62
C ARG A 111 -11.09 -8.51 -3.64
N ARG A 112 -10.24 -7.50 -3.82
CA ARG A 112 -8.78 -7.67 -3.83
C ARG A 112 -8.26 -8.15 -2.47
N GLN A 113 -8.82 -7.64 -1.38
CA GLN A 113 -8.48 -8.08 -0.03
C GLN A 113 -8.77 -9.58 0.13
N GLN A 114 -9.96 -10.06 -0.27
CA GLN A 114 -10.27 -11.49 -0.21
C GLN A 114 -9.32 -12.34 -1.06
N ALA A 115 -8.89 -11.87 -2.23
CA ALA A 115 -7.92 -12.57 -3.06
C ALA A 115 -6.55 -12.67 -2.37
N VAL A 116 -6.10 -11.59 -1.72
CA VAL A 116 -4.83 -11.55 -0.98
C VAL A 116 -4.90 -12.40 0.29
N GLU A 117 -6.01 -12.38 1.02
CA GLU A 117 -6.19 -13.22 2.21
C GLU A 117 -6.22 -14.72 1.86
N LYS A 118 -6.86 -15.09 0.74
CA LYS A 118 -6.83 -16.47 0.24
C LYS A 118 -5.41 -16.90 -0.15
N ALA A 119 -4.64 -16.02 -0.78
CA ALA A 119 -3.24 -16.30 -1.11
C ALA A 119 -2.38 -16.43 0.15
N PHE A 120 -2.55 -15.54 1.13
CA PHE A 120 -1.84 -15.62 2.41
C PHE A 120 -2.13 -16.95 3.12
N GLY A 121 -3.39 -17.34 3.26
CA GLY A 121 -3.76 -18.59 3.93
C GLY A 121 -3.28 -19.85 3.21
N LYS A 122 -2.97 -19.78 1.91
CA LYS A 122 -2.29 -20.87 1.21
C LYS A 122 -0.80 -20.92 1.53
N MET A 123 -0.17 -19.75 1.63
CA MET A 123 1.26 -19.60 1.87
C MET A 123 1.64 -19.86 3.33
N ASP A 124 0.76 -19.54 4.28
CA ASP A 124 0.88 -19.87 5.71
C ASP A 124 0.45 -21.33 5.94
N ALA A 125 1.37 -22.25 5.62
CA ALA A 125 1.10 -23.69 5.69
C ALA A 125 1.01 -24.22 7.13
N THR A 126 1.67 -23.55 8.07
CA THR A 126 1.61 -23.85 9.50
C THR A 126 0.35 -23.30 10.16
N GLY A 127 -0.23 -22.23 9.61
CA GLY A 127 -1.43 -21.57 10.13
C GLY A 127 -1.17 -20.76 11.38
N ASP A 128 0.09 -20.37 11.63
CA ASP A 128 0.49 -19.60 12.82
C ASP A 128 0.34 -18.09 12.63
N GLY A 129 -0.10 -17.65 11.45
CA GLY A 129 -0.33 -16.25 11.10
C GLY A 129 0.89 -15.53 10.54
N VAL A 130 2.02 -16.23 10.31
CA VAL A 130 3.23 -15.68 9.69
C VAL A 130 3.79 -16.62 8.64
N ILE A 131 4.15 -16.09 7.47
CA ILE A 131 4.83 -16.89 6.44
C ILE A 131 6.33 -16.89 6.72
N THR A 132 6.89 -18.08 6.85
CA THR A 132 8.30 -18.31 7.13
C THR A 132 8.95 -19.21 6.07
N ILE A 133 10.26 -19.43 6.19
CA ILE A 133 10.99 -20.38 5.31
C ILE A 133 10.38 -21.78 5.41
N GLU A 134 9.87 -22.18 6.59
CA GLU A 134 9.28 -23.51 6.80
C GLU A 134 8.03 -23.70 5.92
N ASP A 135 7.19 -22.67 5.82
CA ASP A 135 5.96 -22.74 5.04
C ASP A 135 6.25 -22.86 3.53
N ILE A 136 7.17 -22.03 3.03
CA ILE A 136 7.46 -21.97 1.59
C ILE A 136 8.35 -23.12 1.09
N ARG A 137 9.14 -23.74 1.97
CA ARG A 137 10.06 -24.84 1.60
C ARG A 137 9.34 -26.02 0.93
N LYS A 138 8.07 -26.26 1.29
CA LYS A 138 7.26 -27.34 0.71
C LYS A 138 6.55 -26.96 -0.59
N GLN A 139 6.35 -25.67 -0.83
CA GLN A 139 5.58 -25.18 -1.98
C GLN A 139 6.46 -24.70 -3.14
N TYR A 140 7.70 -24.30 -2.87
CA TYR A 140 8.60 -23.73 -3.87
C TYR A 140 9.81 -24.61 -4.16
N ASP A 141 10.00 -24.96 -5.43
CA ASP A 141 11.19 -25.66 -5.91
C ASP A 141 12.30 -24.68 -6.29
N VAL A 142 13.43 -24.76 -5.59
CA VAL A 142 14.61 -23.92 -5.85
C VAL A 142 15.54 -24.50 -6.91
N SER A 143 15.28 -25.71 -7.42
CA SER A 143 16.14 -26.41 -8.40
C SER A 143 16.38 -25.62 -9.68
N GLN A 144 15.43 -24.73 -10.04
CA GLN A 144 15.49 -23.89 -11.22
C GLN A 144 16.17 -22.54 -10.96
N ASN A 145 16.55 -22.21 -9.72
CA ASN A 145 17.24 -20.97 -9.40
C ASN A 145 18.71 -21.03 -9.90
N PRO A 146 19.16 -20.13 -10.79
CA PRO A 146 20.51 -20.19 -11.35
C PRO A 146 21.63 -20.09 -10.31
N LYS A 147 21.41 -19.36 -9.19
CA LYS A 147 22.41 -19.25 -8.12
C LYS A 147 22.47 -20.51 -7.26
N TYR A 148 21.34 -21.19 -7.09
CA TYR A 148 21.30 -22.51 -6.46
C TYR A 148 22.00 -23.57 -7.32
N GLN A 149 21.74 -23.58 -8.63
CA GLN A 149 22.38 -24.50 -9.58
C GLN A 149 23.91 -24.34 -9.63
N LYS A 150 24.40 -23.11 -9.49
CA LYS A 150 25.84 -22.81 -9.43
C LYS A 150 26.48 -23.11 -8.07
N GLY A 151 25.70 -23.52 -7.07
CA GLY A 151 26.17 -23.73 -5.69
C GLY A 151 26.54 -22.43 -4.96
N GLU A 152 26.20 -21.27 -5.51
CA GLU A 152 26.47 -19.96 -4.89
C GLU A 152 25.53 -19.73 -3.71
N TRP A 153 24.28 -20.18 -3.83
CA TRP A 153 23.24 -20.05 -2.81
C TRP A 153 22.76 -21.41 -2.33
N THR A 154 22.46 -21.48 -1.02
CA THR A 154 21.69 -22.56 -0.42
C THR A 154 20.19 -22.38 -0.68
N ALA A 155 19.40 -23.45 -0.49
CA ALA A 155 17.94 -23.38 -0.60
C ALA A 155 17.36 -22.31 0.35
N ASP A 156 17.84 -22.24 1.59
CA ASP A 156 17.39 -21.26 2.58
C ASP A 156 17.72 -19.81 2.19
N GLN A 157 18.84 -19.58 1.50
CA GLN A 157 19.15 -18.26 0.95
C GLN A 157 18.22 -17.88 -0.20
N CYS A 158 17.83 -18.84 -1.05
CA CYS A 158 16.81 -18.61 -2.09
C CYS A 158 15.45 -18.25 -1.46
N PHE A 159 15.02 -19.01 -0.45
CA PHE A 159 13.77 -18.78 0.27
C PHE A 159 13.77 -17.46 1.03
N GLY A 160 14.83 -17.15 1.78
CA GLY A 160 14.96 -15.89 2.49
C GLY A 160 14.95 -14.68 1.55
N GLN A 161 15.58 -14.78 0.37
CA GLN A 161 15.52 -13.70 -0.62
C GLN A 161 14.13 -13.52 -1.22
N PHE A 162 13.37 -14.60 -1.36
CA PHE A 162 11.98 -14.54 -1.80
C PHE A 162 11.09 -13.86 -0.76
N LEU A 163 11.19 -14.23 0.53
CA LEU A 163 10.38 -13.62 1.59
C LEU A 163 10.68 -12.13 1.77
N LYS A 164 11.94 -11.71 1.58
CA LYS A 164 12.35 -10.30 1.58
C LYS A 164 11.63 -9.42 0.55
N ILE A 165 10.94 -9.99 -0.44
CA ILE A 165 10.13 -9.23 -1.38
C ILE A 165 8.89 -8.66 -0.69
N PHE A 166 8.35 -9.38 0.29
CA PHE A 166 7.12 -9.02 1.02
C PHE A 166 7.41 -8.37 2.38
N ASP A 167 8.59 -8.60 2.92
CA ASP A 167 9.06 -8.05 4.19
C ASP A 167 9.06 -6.50 4.15
N SER A 168 8.72 -5.89 5.29
CA SER A 168 8.64 -4.43 5.37
C SER A 168 10.03 -3.80 5.16
N PRO A 169 10.13 -2.59 4.58
CA PRO A 169 11.38 -1.84 4.61
C PRO A 169 11.88 -1.57 6.04
N ASN A 170 10.95 -1.47 6.99
CA ASN A 170 11.16 -1.02 8.36
C ASN A 170 11.29 -2.18 9.38
N ASP A 171 10.86 -3.38 9.02
CA ASP A 171 11.08 -4.60 9.78
C ASP A 171 11.60 -5.66 8.81
N LYS A 172 12.85 -6.12 9.02
CA LYS A 172 13.51 -7.11 8.15
C LYS A 172 13.83 -8.36 8.94
N ASN A 173 12.82 -8.90 9.59
CA ASN A 173 12.96 -10.05 10.47
C ASN A 173 12.96 -11.39 9.70
N GLY A 174 12.71 -11.37 8.38
CA GLY A 174 12.69 -12.57 7.53
C GLY A 174 11.44 -13.43 7.69
N LYS A 175 10.41 -12.90 8.34
CA LYS A 175 9.05 -13.44 8.43
C LYS A 175 8.11 -12.45 7.77
N VAL A 176 7.02 -12.94 7.22
CA VAL A 176 6.03 -12.09 6.55
C VAL A 176 4.70 -12.23 7.27
N THR A 177 4.31 -11.19 7.98
CA THR A 177 3.00 -11.11 8.62
C THR A 177 1.88 -10.91 7.58
N LYS A 178 0.63 -11.20 7.97
CA LYS A 178 -0.54 -10.90 7.14
C LYS A 178 -0.60 -9.44 6.72
N GLU A 179 -0.23 -8.53 7.62
CA GLU A 179 -0.23 -7.10 7.36
C GLU A 179 0.81 -6.72 6.30
N GLU A 180 2.04 -7.20 6.41
CA GLU A 180 3.10 -6.96 5.41
C GLU A 180 2.72 -7.49 4.03
N PHE A 181 2.15 -8.71 3.99
CA PHE A 181 1.68 -9.30 2.73
C PHE A 181 0.55 -8.47 2.09
N ILE A 182 -0.39 -7.98 2.90
CA ILE A 182 -1.46 -7.07 2.43
C ILE A 182 -0.88 -5.75 1.93
N ASN A 183 0.06 -5.16 2.67
CA ASN A 183 0.68 -3.88 2.32
C ASN A 183 1.48 -3.97 1.01
N TYR A 184 2.20 -5.07 0.80
CA TYR A 184 2.86 -5.35 -0.47
C TYR A 184 1.84 -5.36 -1.62
N TYR A 185 0.75 -6.11 -1.47
CA TYR A 185 -0.26 -6.23 -2.51
C TYR A 185 -1.12 -4.98 -2.69
N ALA A 186 -1.28 -4.15 -1.66
CA ALA A 186 -1.84 -2.81 -1.77
C ALA A 186 -1.03 -1.96 -2.75
N GLY A 187 0.30 -1.98 -2.63
CA GLY A 187 1.20 -1.30 -3.57
C GLY A 187 1.09 -1.85 -5.01
N VAL A 188 1.04 -3.18 -5.17
CA VAL A 188 0.85 -3.80 -6.50
C VAL A 188 -0.52 -3.43 -7.09
N SER A 189 -1.56 -3.45 -6.26
CA SER A 189 -2.93 -3.11 -6.62
C SER A 189 -3.06 -1.69 -7.20
N GLU A 190 -2.28 -0.73 -6.72
CA GLU A 190 -2.30 0.65 -7.24
C GLU A 190 -1.84 0.78 -8.69
N SER A 191 -1.09 -0.21 -9.21
CA SER A 191 -0.67 -0.26 -10.61
C SER A 191 -1.66 -0.99 -11.52
N ILE A 192 -2.74 -1.52 -10.95
CA ILE A 192 -3.71 -2.38 -11.64
C ILE A 192 -5.09 -1.74 -11.59
N ASP A 193 -5.59 -1.36 -12.75
CA ASP A 193 -6.86 -0.65 -12.86
C ASP A 193 -8.08 -1.57 -12.70
N SER A 194 -7.97 -2.86 -13.07
CA SER A 194 -9.07 -3.83 -13.07
C SER A 194 -8.98 -4.82 -11.91
N ASP A 195 -10.08 -4.94 -11.15
CA ASP A 195 -10.23 -5.96 -10.10
C ASP A 195 -10.15 -7.37 -10.66
N ASP A 196 -10.73 -7.63 -11.84
CA ASP A 196 -10.71 -8.94 -12.48
C ASP A 196 -9.27 -9.32 -12.88
N TYR A 197 -8.51 -8.37 -13.42
CA TYR A 197 -7.09 -8.60 -13.72
C TYR A 197 -6.28 -8.85 -12.45
N PHE A 198 -6.54 -8.09 -11.39
CA PHE A 198 -5.88 -8.29 -10.09
C PHE A 198 -6.16 -9.70 -9.53
N GLU A 199 -7.41 -10.14 -9.53
CA GLU A 199 -7.80 -11.48 -9.07
C GLU A 199 -7.17 -12.58 -9.94
N GLU A 200 -7.19 -12.43 -11.26
CA GLU A 200 -6.53 -13.38 -12.16
C GLU A 200 -5.04 -13.48 -11.91
N MET A 201 -4.37 -12.34 -11.69
CA MET A 201 -2.96 -12.31 -11.32
C MET A 201 -2.74 -13.07 -10.01
N MET A 202 -3.54 -12.81 -8.97
CA MET A 202 -3.43 -13.50 -7.69
C MET A 202 -3.64 -15.00 -7.82
N ILE A 203 -4.62 -15.44 -8.62
CA ILE A 203 -4.87 -16.86 -8.90
C ILE A 203 -3.73 -17.48 -9.71
N LYS A 204 -3.17 -16.79 -10.69
CA LYS A 204 -2.04 -17.34 -11.48
C LYS A 204 -0.78 -17.47 -10.63
N THR A 205 -0.54 -16.53 -9.73
CA THR A 205 0.63 -16.53 -8.85
C THR A 205 0.51 -17.54 -7.71
N TRP A 206 -0.65 -17.63 -7.06
CA TRP A 206 -0.84 -18.39 -5.81
C TRP A 206 -1.91 -19.49 -5.88
N GLY A 207 -2.59 -19.63 -7.02
CA GLY A 207 -3.72 -20.54 -7.19
C GLY A 207 -3.34 -22.02 -7.38
N LYS A 208 -2.05 -22.33 -7.51
CA LYS A 208 -1.55 -23.71 -7.59
C LYS A 208 -1.69 -24.46 -6.27
#